data_AF-A0A0X3T9E6-F1
#
_entry.id   AF-A0A0X3T9E6-F1
#
_cell.length_a   1.000
_cell.length_b   1.000
_cell.length_c   1.000
_cell.angle_alpha   90.00
_cell.angle_beta   90.00
_cell.angle_gamma   90.00
#
_symmetry.space_group_name_H-M   'P 1'
#
loop_
_entity.id
_entity.type
_entity.pdbx_description
1 polymer ?
#
loop_
_entity_poly.entity_id
_entity_poly.type
_entity_poly.pdbx_seq_one_letter_code
_entity_poly.pdbx_strand_id
1 'polypeptide(L)'
;MTTSQPMTNISARRAWKAQLVLGLLAVLVFAFWSMAQDALYGLLIGLLNVAMLSWTFQKANARAAQNPKSGIQILYLSAVIRFVLLAVLFVLGLQVFELNPMPVVLTFVVMQIGQMVNLKGKQRLTD
;
A
#
# COMPACT_ATOMS: atom_id res chain seq x y z
N MET A 1 -3.24 -38.61 9.48
CA MET A 1 -2.07 -37.78 9.08
C MET A 1 -2.55 -36.73 8.09
N THR A 2 -2.88 -35.53 8.55
CA THR A 2 -3.25 -34.42 7.66
C THR A 2 -1.97 -33.80 7.11
N THR A 3 -1.64 -34.14 5.86
CA THR A 3 -0.60 -33.44 5.10
C THR A 3 -0.99 -31.98 5.00
N SER A 4 -0.30 -31.11 5.74
CA SER A 4 -0.37 -29.66 5.60
C SER A 4 0.06 -29.30 4.19
N GLN A 5 -0.92 -29.10 3.31
CA GLN A 5 -0.75 -28.50 1.99
C GLN A 5 0.18 -27.29 2.12
N PRO A 6 1.31 -27.22 1.39
CA PRO A 6 2.16 -26.05 1.42
C PRO A 6 1.32 -24.89 0.89
N MET A 7 0.96 -23.94 1.76
CA MET A 7 0.23 -22.74 1.36
C MET A 7 0.99 -22.09 0.20
N THR A 8 0.47 -22.21 -1.01
CA THR A 8 1.08 -21.66 -2.22
C THR A 8 1.13 -20.15 -2.04
N ASN A 9 2.32 -19.67 -1.72
CA ASN A 9 2.64 -18.28 -1.46
C ASN A 9 2.40 -17.49 -2.77
N ILE A 10 1.18 -17.01 -3.00
CA ILE A 10 0.92 -15.97 -4.01
C ILE A 10 1.71 -14.76 -3.56
N SER A 11 2.95 -14.74 -4.02
CA SER A 11 4.06 -14.04 -3.41
C SER A 11 3.74 -12.56 -3.29
N ALA A 12 4.04 -11.96 -2.15
CA ALA A 12 3.96 -10.51 -1.94
C ALA A 12 4.50 -9.74 -3.17
N ARG A 13 5.54 -10.27 -3.84
CA ARG A 13 6.09 -9.76 -5.10
C ARG A 13 5.06 -9.54 -6.21
N ARG A 14 4.07 -10.40 -6.42
CA ARG A 14 3.06 -10.22 -7.49
C ARG A 14 2.14 -9.03 -7.19
N ALA A 15 1.73 -8.87 -5.93
CA ALA A 15 0.92 -7.74 -5.48
C ALA A 15 1.68 -6.41 -5.63
N TRP A 16 2.96 -6.41 -5.26
CA TRP A 16 3.85 -5.26 -5.43
C TRP A 16 4.05 -4.88 -6.90
N LYS A 17 4.26 -5.86 -7.78
CA LYS A 17 4.37 -5.62 -9.23
C LYS A 17 3.08 -5.03 -9.79
N ALA A 18 1.92 -5.56 -9.41
CA ALA A 18 0.63 -5.04 -9.86
C ALA A 18 0.42 -3.57 -9.44
N GLN A 19 0.78 -3.22 -8.20
CA GLN A 19 0.72 -1.84 -7.75
C GLN A 19 1.70 -0.91 -8.45
N LEU A 20 2.93 -1.37 -8.69
CA LEU A 20 3.90 -0.58 -9.42
C LEU A 20 3.41 -0.30 -10.85
N VAL A 21 2.87 -1.31 -11.53
CA VAL A 21 2.31 -1.15 -12.88
C VAL A 21 1.12 -0.19 -12.87
N LEU A 22 0.18 -0.34 -11.93
CA LEU A 22 -0.97 0.56 -11.82
C LEU A 22 -0.54 2.01 -11.55
N GLY A 23 0.42 2.22 -10.65
CA GLY A 23 0.96 3.54 -10.38
C GLY A 23 1.64 4.14 -11.61
N LEU A 24 2.47 3.37 -12.31
CA LEU A 24 3.15 3.83 -13.53
C LEU A 24 2.16 4.18 -14.65
N LEU A 25 1.08 3.40 -14.80
CA LEU A 25 0.02 3.74 -15.75
C LEU A 25 -0.65 5.08 -15.41
N ALA A 26 -0.93 5.34 -14.13
CA ALA A 26 -1.46 6.64 -13.70
C ALA A 26 -0.47 7.78 -13.98
N VAL A 27 0.83 7.57 -13.74
CA VAL A 27 1.88 8.54 -14.08
C VAL A 27 1.93 8.82 -15.58
N LEU A 28 1.85 7.79 -16.42
CA LEU A 28 1.82 7.95 -17.87
C LEU A 28 0.59 8.74 -18.34
N VAL A 29 -0.57 8.53 -17.74
CA VAL A 29 -1.78 9.32 -18.01
C VAL A 29 -1.54 10.79 -17.70
N PHE A 30 -0.95 11.13 -16.55
CA PHE A 30 -0.66 12.52 -16.20
C PHE A 30 0.51 13.14 -16.97
N ALA A 31 1.40 12.31 -17.53
CA ALA A 31 2.49 12.79 -18.37
C ALA A 31 1.99 13.47 -19.65
N PHE A 32 0.81 13.10 -20.17
CA PHE A 32 0.20 13.78 -21.32
C PHE A 32 -0.13 15.26 -21.05
N TRP A 33 -0.30 15.65 -19.80
CA TRP A 33 -0.52 17.04 -19.38
C TRP A 33 0.71 17.66 -18.70
N SER A 34 1.90 17.10 -18.89
CA SER A 34 3.15 17.56 -18.26
C SER A 34 3.13 17.53 -16.72
N MET A 35 2.25 16.73 -16.11
CA MET A 35 2.10 16.59 -14.65
C MET A 35 2.68 15.26 -14.14
N ALA A 36 3.68 14.72 -14.85
CA ALA A 36 4.28 13.43 -14.52
C ALA A 36 4.95 13.44 -13.13
N GLN A 37 5.60 14.54 -12.75
CA GLN A 37 6.29 14.68 -11.47
C GLN A 37 5.30 14.67 -10.29
N ASP A 38 4.17 15.36 -10.42
CA ASP A 38 3.09 15.38 -9.42
C ASP A 38 2.51 13.97 -9.22
N ALA A 39 2.22 13.28 -10.33
CA ALA A 39 1.71 11.90 -10.29
C ALA A 39 2.74 10.93 -9.72
N LEU A 40 4.03 11.11 -10.02
CA LEU A 40 5.11 10.29 -9.49
C LEU A 40 5.21 10.41 -7.96
N TYR A 41 4.93 11.59 -7.41
CA TYR A 41 4.83 11.76 -5.96
C TYR A 41 3.64 10.99 -5.39
N GLY A 42 2.47 11.06 -6.03
CA GLY A 42 1.31 10.24 -5.66
C GLY A 42 1.60 8.73 -5.68
N LEU A 43 2.36 8.27 -6.67
CA LEU A 43 2.86 6.89 -6.77
C LEU A 43 3.74 6.54 -5.56
N LEU A 44 4.68 7.41 -5.21
CA LEU A 44 5.57 7.22 -4.05
C LEU A 44 4.77 7.08 -2.75
N ILE A 45 3.77 7.93 -2.51
CA ILE A 45 2.88 7.82 -1.34
C ILE A 45 2.21 6.44 -1.32
N GLY A 46 1.67 6.00 -2.46
CA GLY A 46 1.01 4.71 -2.60
C GLY A 46 1.95 3.52 -2.30
N LEU A 47 3.19 3.57 -2.80
CA LEU A 47 4.19 2.53 -2.52
C LEU A 47 4.60 2.50 -1.04
N LEU A 48 4.82 3.66 -0.42
CA LEU A 48 5.16 3.75 1.01
C LEU A 48 4.04 3.17 1.88
N ASN A 49 2.77 3.43 1.53
CA ASN A 49 1.62 2.86 2.23
C ASN A 49 1.64 1.32 2.25
N VAL A 50 2.02 0.70 1.13
CA VAL A 50 2.07 -0.77 0.99
C VAL A 50 3.34 -1.37 1.59
N ALA A 51 4.46 -0.65 1.52
CA ALA A 51 5.68 -0.95 2.28
C ALA A 51 5.36 -1.10 3.77
N MET A 52 4.67 -0.10 4.33
CA MET A 52 4.33 -0.06 5.74
C MET A 52 3.40 -1.20 6.15
N LEU A 53 2.43 -1.57 5.30
CA LEU A 53 1.57 -2.72 5.54
C LEU A 53 2.39 -4.01 5.64
N SER A 54 3.27 -4.23 4.67
CA SER A 54 4.11 -5.43 4.59
C SER A 54 5.06 -5.54 5.78
N TRP A 55 5.64 -4.41 6.22
CA TRP A 55 6.52 -4.35 7.38
C TRP A 55 5.76 -4.57 8.70
N THR A 56 4.59 -3.94 8.85
CA THR A 56 3.77 -4.11 10.06
C THR A 56 3.30 -5.55 10.21
N PHE A 57 2.83 -6.20 9.14
CA PHE A 57 2.41 -7.60 9.21
C PHE A 57 3.54 -8.52 9.64
N GLN A 58 4.75 -8.34 9.10
CA GLN A 58 5.92 -9.13 9.53
C GLN A 58 6.23 -8.91 11.01
N LYS A 59 6.18 -7.66 11.48
CA LYS A 59 6.45 -7.32 12.88
C LYS A 59 5.35 -7.81 13.83
N ALA A 60 4.09 -7.76 13.40
CA ALA A 60 2.94 -8.27 14.14
C ALA A 60 3.02 -9.79 14.28
N ASN A 61 3.30 -10.51 13.19
CA ASN A 61 3.45 -11.97 13.22
C ASN A 61 4.58 -12.42 14.15
N ALA A 62 5.73 -11.72 14.11
CA ALA A 62 6.86 -12.03 14.99
C ALA A 62 6.52 -11.88 16.49
N ARG A 63 5.71 -10.88 16.87
CA ARG A 63 5.31 -10.66 18.27
C ARG A 63 4.07 -11.45 18.70
N ALA A 64 3.15 -11.71 17.78
CA ALA A 64 1.96 -12.52 18.05
C ALA A 64 2.32 -13.98 18.36
N ALA A 65 3.43 -14.48 17.84
CA ALA A 65 3.97 -15.81 18.17
C ALA A 65 4.28 -15.99 19.67
N GLN A 66 4.58 -14.90 20.39
CA GLN A 66 4.88 -14.91 21.82
C GLN A 66 3.69 -14.49 22.67
N ASN A 67 2.89 -13.52 22.21
CA ASN A 67 1.73 -13.00 22.94
C ASN A 67 0.63 -12.53 21.98
N PRO A 68 -0.48 -13.28 21.82
CA PRO A 68 -1.57 -12.95 20.89
C PRO A 68 -2.20 -11.57 21.14
N LYS A 69 -2.34 -11.14 22.40
CA LYS A 69 -2.85 -9.80 22.76
C LYS A 69 -1.98 -8.66 22.21
N SER A 70 -0.66 -8.88 22.10
CA SER A 70 0.27 -7.90 21.53
C SER A 70 0.08 -7.72 20.03
N GLY A 71 -0.34 -8.78 19.31
CA GLY A 71 -0.60 -8.72 17.88
C GLY A 71 -1.69 -7.72 17.50
N ILE A 72 -2.79 -7.68 18.26
CA ILE A 72 -3.90 -6.73 18.04
C ILE A 72 -3.45 -5.29 18.28
N GLN A 73 -2.67 -5.04 19.35
CA GLN A 73 -2.15 -3.70 19.65
C GLN A 73 -1.23 -3.17 18.54
N ILE A 74 -0.40 -4.03 17.94
CA ILE A 74 0.47 -3.65 16.82
C ILE A 74 -0.35 -3.30 15.58
N LEU A 75 -1.46 -4.02 15.34
CA LEU A 75 -2.36 -3.73 14.24
C LEU A 75 -3.07 -2.37 14.43
N TYR A 76 -3.52 -2.07 15.65
CA TYR A 76 -4.06 -0.75 16.01
C TYR A 76 -3.03 0.38 15.79
N LEU A 77 -1.81 0.18 16.28
CA LEU A 77 -0.74 1.16 16.11
C LEU A 77 -0.39 1.37 14.61
N SER A 78 -0.47 0.32 13.79
CA SER A 78 -0.26 0.41 12.33
C SER A 78 -1.23 1.38 11.67
N ALA A 79 -2.52 1.31 12.04
CA ALA A 79 -3.54 2.18 11.49
C ALA A 79 -3.22 3.64 11.82
N VAL A 80 -2.89 3.94 13.08
CA VAL A 80 -2.52 5.30 13.52
C VAL A 80 -1.28 5.82 12.79
N ILE A 81 -0.19 5.03 12.75
CA ILE A 81 1.05 5.43 12.07
C ILE A 81 0.78 5.71 10.59
N ARG A 82 -0.09 4.93 9.94
CA ARG A 82 -0.42 5.14 8.52
C ARG A 82 -1.14 6.48 8.31
N PHE A 83 -2.13 6.80 9.13
CA PHE A 83 -2.83 8.09 9.03
C PHE A 83 -1.86 9.25 9.19
N VAL A 84 -0.97 9.19 10.19
CA VAL A 84 0.04 10.23 10.42
C VAL A 84 1.03 10.32 9.25
N LEU A 85 1.54 9.18 8.76
CA LEU A 85 2.46 9.13 7.62
C LEU A 85 1.84 9.73 6.37
N LEU A 86 0.61 9.34 6.03
CA LEU A 86 -0.09 9.86 4.85
C LEU A 86 -0.33 11.36 4.98
N ALA A 87 -0.80 11.83 6.14
CA ALA A 87 -1.00 13.25 6.38
C ALA A 87 0.29 14.05 6.16
N VAL A 88 1.40 13.59 6.75
CA VAL A 88 2.72 14.23 6.57
C VAL A 88 3.15 14.23 5.11
N LEU A 89 3.05 13.11 4.40
CA LEU A 89 3.43 13.02 3.00
C LEU A 89 2.57 13.92 2.10
N PHE A 90 1.26 13.98 2.33
CA PHE A 90 0.39 14.89 1.57
C PHE A 90 0.69 16.35 1.86
N VAL A 91 0.95 16.72 3.12
CA VAL A 91 1.35 18.10 3.46
C VAL A 91 2.68 18.45 2.79
N LEU A 92 3.67 17.55 2.83
CA LEU A 92 4.95 17.75 2.16
C LEU A 92 4.77 17.91 0.64
N GLY A 93 3.99 17.06 0.00
CA GLY A 93 3.74 17.14 -1.44
C GLY A 93 2.99 18.42 -1.85
N LEU A 94 1.90 18.74 -1.18
CA LEU A 94 0.98 19.78 -1.62
C LEU A 94 1.35 21.18 -1.12
N GLN A 95 1.88 21.30 0.10
CA GLN A 95 2.20 22.60 0.68
C GLN A 95 3.69 22.96 0.58
N VAL A 96 4.59 21.98 0.76
CA VAL A 96 6.03 22.26 0.77
C VAL A 96 6.62 22.20 -0.64
N PHE A 97 6.23 21.19 -1.42
CA PHE A 97 6.68 21.02 -2.81
C PHE A 97 5.73 21.65 -3.84
N GLU A 98 4.62 22.23 -3.38
CA GLU A 98 3.63 22.93 -4.21
C GLU A 98 3.13 22.10 -5.41
N LEU A 99 3.12 20.77 -5.27
CA LEU A 99 2.70 19.86 -6.33
C LEU A 99 1.20 20.00 -6.60
N ASN A 100 0.80 19.74 -7.84
CA ASN A 100 -0.60 19.79 -8.20
C ASN A 100 -1.40 18.71 -7.43
N PRO A 101 -2.47 19.08 -6.71
CA PRO A 101 -3.23 18.14 -5.91
C PRO A 101 -3.91 17.05 -6.73
N MET A 102 -4.35 17.36 -7.96
CA MET A 102 -5.12 16.42 -8.77
C MET A 102 -4.29 15.17 -9.16
N PRO A 103 -3.09 15.29 -9.78
CA PRO A 103 -2.26 14.13 -10.07
C PRO A 103 -1.79 13.35 -8.85
N VAL A 104 -1.41 14.05 -7.77
CA VAL A 104 -0.91 13.43 -6.52
C VAL A 104 -2.02 12.57 -5.89
N VAL A 105 -3.20 13.15 -5.69
CA VAL A 105 -4.31 12.47 -5.01
C VAL A 105 -4.90 11.37 -5.88
N LEU A 106 -5.15 11.62 -7.17
CA LEU A 106 -5.77 10.61 -8.04
C LEU A 106 -4.86 9.40 -8.25
N THR A 107 -3.56 9.61 -8.41
CA THR A 107 -2.60 8.49 -8.51
C THR A 107 -2.62 7.63 -7.24
N PHE A 108 -2.61 8.28 -6.07
CA PHE A 108 -2.71 7.57 -4.79
C PHE A 108 -4.03 6.79 -4.66
N VAL A 109 -5.17 7.41 -4.99
CA VAL A 109 -6.50 6.79 -4.89
C VAL A 109 -6.61 5.57 -5.81
N VAL A 110 -6.15 5.67 -7.06
CA VAL A 110 -6.12 4.54 -8.00
C VAL A 110 -5.32 3.36 -7.41
N MET A 111 -4.18 3.65 -6.78
CA MET A 111 -3.38 2.62 -6.12
C MET A 111 -4.09 2.00 -4.90
N GLN A 112 -4.85 2.77 -4.12
CA GLN A 112 -5.65 2.24 -3.01
C GLN A 112 -6.77 1.32 -3.50
N ILE A 113 -7.47 1.69 -4.58
CA ILE A 113 -8.49 0.86 -5.20
C ILE A 113 -7.87 -0.45 -5.71
N GLY A 114 -6.73 -0.36 -6.41
CA GLY A 114 -5.99 -1.54 -6.85
C GLY A 114 -5.59 -2.46 -5.70
N GLN A 115 -5.20 -1.89 -4.56
CA GLN A 115 -4.91 -2.64 -3.34
C GLN A 115 -6.15 -3.36 -2.80
N MET A 116 -7.28 -2.66 -2.69
CA MET A 116 -8.54 -3.23 -2.21
C MET A 116 -9.04 -4.38 -3.09
N VAL A 117 -8.95 -4.23 -4.41
CA VAL A 117 -9.34 -5.29 -5.37
C VAL A 117 -8.42 -6.50 -5.24
N ASN A 118 -7.11 -6.28 -5.15
CA ASN A 118 -6.14 -7.37 -4.97
C ASN A 118 -6.33 -8.13 -3.64
N LEU A 119 -6.75 -7.45 -2.57
CA LEU A 119 -7.10 -8.09 -1.30
C LEU A 119 -8.37 -8.94 -1.41
N LYS A 120 -9.43 -8.42 -2.04
CA LYS A 120 -10.69 -9.16 -2.27
C LYS A 120 -10.49 -10.38 -3.17
N GLY A 121 -9.66 -10.26 -4.20
CA GLY A 121 -9.34 -11.39 -5.09
C GLY A 121 -8.65 -12.55 -4.39
N LYS A 122 -7.86 -12.29 -3.33
CA LYS A 122 -7.22 -13.35 -2.53
C LYS A 122 -8.21 -14.13 -1.66
N GLN A 123 -9.23 -13.48 -1.10
CA GLN A 123 -10.22 -14.13 -0.23
C GLN A 123 -11.07 -15.15 -1.01
N ARG A 124 -11.51 -14.81 -2.22
CA ARG A 124 -12.35 -15.70 -3.07
C ARG A 124 -11.69 -16.98 -3.56
N LEU A 125 -10.37 -17.12 -3.43
CA LEU A 125 -9.63 -18.34 -3.80
C LEU A 125 -9.43 -19.28 -2.61
N THR A 126 -9.82 -18.86 -1.40
CA THR A 126 -9.65 -19.62 -0.15
C THR A 126 -11.00 -20.06 0.45
N ASP A 127 -12.11 -19.56 -0.11
CA ASP A 127 -13.48 -20.04 0.12
C ASP A 127 -13.84 -21.11 -0.93
#